data_AF-A0A939XQN9-F1
#
_entry.id   AF-A0A939XQN9-F1
#
_cell.length_a   1.000
_cell.length_b   1.000
_cell.length_c   1.000
_cell.angle_alpha   90.00
_cell.angle_beta   90.00
_cell.angle_gamma   90.00
#
_symmetry.space_group_name_H-M   'P 1'
#
loop_
_entity.id
_entity.type
_entity.pdbx_description
1 polymer ?
#
loop_
_entity_poly.entity_id
_entity_poly.type
_entity_poly.pdbx_seq_one_letter_code
_entity_poly.pdbx_strand_id
1 'polypeptide(L)'
;MKIYAVNASPRKKGNTATVLQHVLDGARNAGGEGVQAELLHLYEYQYTGCKSCFACKLKGGKSYGKCAVNDGITPVLEKLSQADAIVFGSPIYFGGVTGML
;
A
#
# COMPACT_ATOMS: atom_id res chain seq x y z
N MET A 1 5.11 -16.32 1.39
CA MET A 1 5.24 -14.97 1.96
C MET A 1 4.65 -13.96 0.97
N LYS A 2 3.81 -13.03 1.42
CA LYS A 2 3.19 -11.95 0.62
C LYS A 2 3.81 -10.60 0.98
N ILE A 3 4.45 -9.97 0.01
CA ILE A 3 5.10 -8.67 0.17
C ILE A 3 4.46 -7.68 -0.81
N TYR A 4 4.06 -6.53 -0.31
CA TYR A 4 3.54 -5.45 -1.14
C TYR A 4 4.42 -4.23 -1.04
N ALA A 5 4.84 -3.69 -2.18
CA ALA A 5 5.41 -2.36 -2.27
C ALA A 5 4.30 -1.38 -2.69
N VAL A 6 4.16 -0.27 -1.98
CA VAL A 6 3.17 0.77 -2.26
C VAL A 6 3.91 2.00 -2.79
N ASN A 7 3.74 2.26 -4.08
CA ASN A 7 4.29 3.44 -4.73
C ASN A 7 3.28 4.61 -4.63
N ALA A 8 3.59 5.55 -3.75
CA ALA A 8 2.87 6.81 -3.60
C ALA A 8 3.39 7.92 -4.53
N SER A 9 4.33 7.64 -5.43
CA SER A 9 4.70 8.57 -6.50
C SER A 9 3.67 8.56 -7.63
N PRO A 10 3.31 9.72 -8.21
CA PRO A 10 2.50 9.76 -9.44
C PRO A 10 3.24 9.17 -10.65
N ARG A 11 4.58 8.98 -10.56
CA ARG A 11 5.42 8.48 -11.65
C ARG A 11 5.58 6.96 -11.53
N LYS A 12 4.88 6.19 -12.37
CA LYS A 12 4.98 4.70 -12.39
C LYS A 12 6.37 4.16 -12.74
N LYS A 13 7.20 4.95 -13.43
CA LYS A 13 8.57 4.61 -13.85
C LYS A 13 9.62 5.60 -13.31
N GLY A 14 9.31 6.29 -12.21
CA GLY A 14 10.24 7.22 -11.57
C GLY A 14 11.09 6.56 -10.47
N ASN A 15 12.01 7.32 -9.88
CA ASN A 15 12.97 6.83 -8.89
C ASN A 15 12.33 6.05 -7.73
N THR A 16 11.21 6.52 -7.18
CA THR A 16 10.50 5.82 -6.09
C THR A 16 10.06 4.42 -6.53
N ALA A 17 9.45 4.29 -7.71
CA ALA A 17 9.02 3.00 -8.24
C ALA A 17 10.21 2.09 -8.55
N THR A 18 11.30 2.64 -9.10
CA THR A 18 12.54 1.89 -9.38
C THR A 18 13.14 1.30 -8.11
N VAL A 19 13.26 2.09 -7.03
CA VAL A 19 13.80 1.61 -5.76
C VAL A 19 12.89 0.53 -5.16
N LEU A 20 11.57 0.73 -5.18
CA LEU A 20 10.63 -0.29 -4.71
C LEU A 20 10.73 -1.59 -5.50
N GLN A 21 10.91 -1.52 -6.82
CA GLN A 21 11.10 -2.70 -7.66
C GLN A 21 12.37 -3.46 -7.25
N HIS A 22 13.49 -2.77 -7.01
CA HIS A 22 14.71 -3.41 -6.52
C HIS A 22 14.53 -4.10 -5.15
N VAL A 23 13.73 -3.51 -4.25
CA VAL A 23 13.38 -4.15 -2.97
C VAL A 23 12.59 -5.45 -3.20
N LEU A 24 11.59 -5.43 -4.08
CA LEU A 24 10.81 -6.62 -4.41
C LEU A 24 11.67 -7.70 -5.07
N ASP A 25 12.56 -7.31 -5.99
CA ASP A 25 13.46 -8.24 -6.67
C ASP A 25 14.44 -8.88 -5.68
N GLY A 26 15.01 -8.09 -4.76
CA GLY A 26 15.84 -8.60 -3.67
C GLY A 26 15.09 -9.60 -2.78
N ALA A 27 13.83 -9.32 -2.44
CA ALA A 27 13.02 -10.23 -1.65
C ALA A 27 12.72 -11.55 -2.39
N ARG A 28 12.39 -11.50 -3.69
CA ARG A 28 12.23 -12.70 -4.53
C ARG A 28 13.52 -13.51 -4.60
N ASN A 29 14.66 -12.85 -4.80
CA ASN A 29 15.96 -13.51 -4.89
C ASN A 29 16.36 -14.21 -3.58
N ALA A 30 16.05 -13.60 -2.42
CA ALA A 30 16.38 -14.18 -1.13
C ALA A 30 15.42 -15.30 -0.68
N GLY A 31 14.12 -15.18 -0.97
CA GLY A 31 13.10 -16.12 -0.50
C GLY A 31 12.61 -17.13 -1.54
N GLY A 32 13.07 -17.05 -2.78
CA GLY A 32 12.73 -17.98 -3.87
C GLY A 32 11.25 -17.95 -4.27
N GLU A 33 10.77 -19.06 -4.84
CA GLU A 33 9.41 -19.20 -5.41
C GLU A 33 8.28 -19.04 -4.38
N GLY A 34 8.59 -19.15 -3.07
CA GLY A 34 7.62 -18.94 -2.00
C GLY A 34 7.27 -17.47 -1.73
N VAL A 35 7.96 -16.52 -2.36
CA VAL A 35 7.73 -15.08 -2.21
C VAL A 35 6.83 -14.56 -3.32
N GLN A 36 5.62 -14.14 -2.94
CA GLN A 36 4.72 -13.36 -3.76
C GLN A 36 4.99 -11.88 -3.48
N ALA A 37 5.47 -11.15 -4.48
CA ALA A 37 5.83 -9.74 -4.37
C ALA A 37 5.08 -8.93 -5.43
N GLU A 38 4.40 -7.86 -5.04
CA GLU A 38 3.60 -7.01 -5.93
C GLU A 38 3.87 -5.52 -5.68
N LEU A 39 3.95 -4.72 -6.75
CA LEU A 39 4.05 -3.27 -6.69
C LEU A 39 2.67 -2.66 -6.97
N LEU A 40 2.15 -1.87 -6.04
CA LEU A 40 0.85 -1.18 -6.12
C LEU A 40 1.09 0.31 -6.35
N HIS A 41 0.48 0.89 -7.39
CA HIS A 41 0.60 2.33 -7.68
C HIS A 41 -0.63 3.08 -7.16
N LEU A 42 -0.49 3.85 -6.07
CA LEU A 42 -1.63 4.52 -5.43
C LEU A 42 -2.40 5.47 -6.37
N TYR A 43 -1.69 6.14 -7.28
CA TYR A 43 -2.28 7.04 -8.28
C TYR A 43 -3.14 6.36 -9.36
N GLU A 44 -3.26 5.02 -9.36
CA GLU A 44 -4.25 4.30 -10.17
C GLU A 44 -5.64 4.24 -9.51
N TYR A 45 -5.73 4.57 -8.22
CA TYR A 45 -6.96 4.48 -7.45
C TYR A 45 -7.52 5.86 -7.13
N GLN A 46 -8.85 5.96 -7.07
CA GLN A 46 -9.56 7.16 -6.64
C GLN A 46 -10.16 6.92 -5.24
N TYR A 47 -9.67 7.66 -4.24
CA TYR A 47 -10.10 7.51 -2.85
C TYR A 47 -9.97 8.83 -2.10
N THR A 48 -10.63 8.89 -0.96
CA THR A 48 -10.79 10.12 -0.16
C THR A 48 -9.87 10.20 1.05
N GLY A 49 -9.09 9.14 1.30
CA GLY A 49 -8.23 9.01 2.46
C GLY A 49 -9.00 8.67 3.75
N CYS A 50 -8.27 8.51 4.85
CA CYS A 50 -8.88 8.22 6.15
C CYS A 50 -9.67 9.44 6.67
N LYS A 51 -10.96 9.26 6.94
CA LYS A 51 -11.84 10.32 7.48
C LYS A 51 -11.92 10.36 9.00
N SER A 52 -11.10 9.58 9.70
CA SER A 52 -11.11 9.46 11.17
C SER A 52 -12.50 9.18 11.78
N CYS A 53 -13.37 8.44 11.09
CA CYS A 53 -14.71 8.09 11.59
C CYS A 53 -14.70 6.99 12.66
N PHE A 54 -13.55 6.33 12.85
CA PHE A 54 -13.31 5.24 13.81
C PHE A 54 -14.16 3.97 13.67
N ALA A 55 -15.05 3.87 12.68
CA ALA A 55 -15.92 2.70 12.49
C ALA A 55 -15.15 1.37 12.37
N CYS A 56 -13.98 1.37 11.72
CA CYS A 56 -13.13 0.19 11.59
C CYS A 56 -12.51 -0.31 12.90
N LYS A 57 -12.46 0.54 13.94
CA LYS A 57 -11.88 0.23 15.26
C LYS A 57 -12.91 -0.28 16.26
N LEU A 58 -14.20 -0.11 15.98
CA LEU A 58 -15.28 -0.49 16.89
C LEU A 58 -15.41 -2.02 16.94
N LYS A 59 -14.95 -2.65 18.03
CA LYS A 59 -15.09 -4.09 18.25
C LYS A 59 -16.58 -4.48 18.19
N GLY A 60 -16.91 -5.50 17.40
CA GLY A 60 -18.30 -5.94 17.17
C GLY A 60 -19.12 -5.01 16.26
N GLY A 61 -18.54 -3.91 15.76
CA GLY A 61 -19.16 -3.04 14.77
C GLY A 61 -19.22 -3.67 13.38
N LYS A 62 -20.15 -3.19 12.54
CA LYS A 62 -20.41 -3.72 11.18
C LYS A 62 -19.17 -3.73 10.27
N SER A 63 -18.24 -2.81 10.49
CA SER A 63 -17.01 -2.66 9.70
C SER A 63 -15.75 -2.95 10.51
N TYR A 64 -15.84 -3.67 11.65
CA TYR A 64 -14.66 -3.99 12.44
C TYR A 64 -13.57 -4.65 11.59
N GLY A 65 -12.37 -4.06 11.59
CA GLY A 65 -11.23 -4.52 10.79
C GLY A 65 -11.24 -4.12 9.30
N LYS A 66 -12.28 -3.44 8.81
CA LYS A 66 -12.38 -2.96 7.41
C LYS A 66 -12.75 -1.48 7.35
N CYS A 67 -12.22 -0.75 6.37
CA CYS A 67 -12.59 0.66 6.21
C CYS A 67 -14.08 0.81 5.87
N ALA A 68 -14.82 1.60 6.64
CA ALA A 68 -16.25 1.82 6.41
C ALA A 68 -16.55 2.74 5.22
N VAL A 69 -15.55 3.52 4.75
CA VAL A 69 -15.71 4.42 3.60
C VAL A 69 -15.92 3.62 2.31
N ASN A 70 -15.27 2.46 2.20
CA ASN A 70 -15.41 1.53 1.08
C ASN A 70 -15.30 2.22 -0.30
N ASP A 71 -14.19 2.94 -0.54
CA ASP A 71 -13.91 3.63 -1.81
C ASP A 71 -12.79 2.93 -2.59
N GLY A 72 -12.20 3.59 -3.60
CA GLY A 72 -11.27 2.95 -4.53
C GLY A 72 -10.00 2.37 -3.92
N ILE A 73 -9.66 2.70 -2.67
CA ILE A 73 -8.51 2.11 -1.95
C ILE A 73 -8.85 0.76 -1.31
N THR A 74 -10.13 0.37 -1.24
CA THR A 74 -10.58 -0.89 -0.61
C THR A 74 -9.81 -2.13 -1.09
N PRO A 75 -9.63 -2.41 -2.40
CA PRO A 75 -8.87 -3.58 -2.84
C PRO A 75 -7.39 -3.53 -2.43
N VAL A 76 -6.80 -2.33 -2.31
CA VAL A 76 -5.44 -2.15 -1.80
C VAL A 76 -5.39 -2.51 -0.32
N LEU A 77 -6.31 -1.98 0.50
CA LEU A 77 -6.39 -2.29 1.93
C LEU A 77 -6.61 -3.78 2.18
N GLU A 78 -7.42 -4.45 1.36
CA GLU A 78 -7.65 -5.90 1.47
C GLU A 78 -6.39 -6.71 1.13
N LYS A 79 -5.63 -6.33 0.09
CA LYS A 79 -4.31 -6.94 -0.19
C LYS A 79 -3.34 -6.73 0.97
N LEU A 80 -3.19 -5.49 1.43
CA LEU A 80 -2.28 -5.14 2.52
C LEU A 80 -2.63 -5.84 3.84
N SER A 81 -3.92 -6.14 4.09
CA SER A 81 -4.35 -6.89 5.28
C SER A 81 -3.87 -8.35 5.32
N GLN A 82 -3.45 -8.89 4.17
CA GLN A 82 -2.93 -10.25 4.04
C GLN A 82 -1.40 -10.27 3.89
N ALA A 83 -0.74 -9.12 4.03
CA ALA A 83 0.69 -8.98 3.82
C ALA A 83 1.49 -9.51 5.02
N ASP A 84 2.57 -10.22 4.72
CA ASP A 84 3.62 -10.51 5.70
C ASP A 84 4.58 -9.31 5.86
N ALA A 85 4.76 -8.52 4.79
CA ALA A 85 5.54 -7.29 4.81
C ALA A 85 4.97 -6.25 3.83
N ILE A 86 5.08 -4.96 4.20
CA ILE A 86 4.68 -3.83 3.37
C ILE A 86 5.83 -2.83 3.30
N VAL A 87 6.14 -2.36 2.10
CA VAL A 87 7.16 -1.32 1.87
C VAL A 87 6.48 -0.10 1.26
N PHE A 88 6.53 1.03 1.95
CA PHE A 88 5.99 2.29 1.43
C PHE A 88 7.09 3.11 0.77
N GLY A 89 6.88 3.50 -0.49
CA GLY A 89 7.76 4.42 -1.20
C GLY A 89 7.01 5.69 -1.55
N SER A 90 7.56 6.83 -1.16
CA SER A 90 7.02 8.15 -1.45
C SER A 90 8.16 9.08 -1.91
N PRO A 91 7.95 9.93 -2.93
CA PRO A 91 8.83 11.07 -3.11
C PRO A 91 8.69 12.03 -1.92
N ILE A 92 9.73 12.81 -1.65
CA ILE A 92 9.69 13.86 -0.63
C ILE A 92 9.07 15.10 -1.27
N TYR A 93 7.85 15.44 -0.88
CA TYR A 93 7.18 16.69 -1.26
C TYR A 93 6.99 17.54 -0.01
N PHE A 94 7.45 18.79 -0.06
CA PHE A 94 7.41 19.72 1.07
C PHE A 94 8.00 19.16 2.39
N GLY A 95 9.07 18.36 2.28
CA GLY A 95 9.75 17.76 3.44
C GLY A 95 9.06 16.54 4.06
N GLY A 96 7.95 16.06 3.47
CA GLY A 96 7.21 14.91 3.97
C GLY A 96 6.88 13.88 2.88
N VAL A 97 6.11 12.87 3.27
CA VAL A 97 5.47 11.95 2.33
C VAL A 97 4.43 12.70 1.48
N THR A 98 4.09 12.15 0.32
CA THR A 98 2.99 12.66 -0.50
C THR A 98 1.69 12.58 0.27
N GLY A 99 0.82 13.59 0.14
CA GLY A 99 -0.54 13.52 0.70
C GLY A 99 -1.43 12.43 0.08
N MET A 100 -0.95 11.76 -0.96
CA MET A 100 -1.60 10.57 -1.51
C MET A 100 -1.46 9.36 -0.58
N LEU A 101 -0.34 9.25 0.16
CA LEU A 101 -0.09 8.15 1.08
C LEU A 101 -0.78 8.40 2.43
#